data_AF-A0A836WGV9-F1
#
_entry.id   AF-A0A836WGV9-F1
#
_cell.length_a   1.000
_cell.length_b   1.000
_cell.length_c   1.000
_cell.angle_alpha   90.00
_cell.angle_beta   90.00
_cell.angle_gamma   90.00
#
_symmetry.space_group_name_H-M   'P 1'
#
loop_
_entity.id
_entity.type
_entity.pdbx_description
1 polymer ?
#
loop_
_entity_poly.entity_id
_entity_poly.type
_entity_poly.pdbx_seq_one_letter_code
_entity_poly.pdbx_strand_id
1 'polypeptide(L)'
;MYHVKFYTGEYSTRQRAANQDKCTAYVEHHFNAATATANYVVVITGANASSTSKTWGRSYAQRISDEFKVPMGGSRGILVGGWNGRGNNNLKYTHMPAILLEPLFVSNPTQAEWVRSEEGQNKLAKVLADSIIEYFPGGGLIGFSVGHKYKTRRPHDRGAAVYGGGTEADYAEIVLEKTKNILETYDPAQQYDHAPDNLDEEIYMPHIMVVKDNQEIWLHTDVDEDDEVMWDEENRILYITTR
;
A
#
# COMPACT_ATOMS: atom_id res chain seq x y z
N MET A 1 16.93 -3.90 0.66
CA MET A 1 16.89 -2.43 0.87
C MET A 1 16.03 -1.81 -0.22
N TYR A 2 15.16 -0.88 0.14
CA TYR A 2 14.34 -0.14 -0.82
C TYR A 2 15.01 1.18 -1.20
N HIS A 3 14.81 1.60 -2.45
CA HIS A 3 15.12 2.95 -2.91
C HIS A 3 13.88 3.52 -3.59
N VAL A 4 13.62 4.82 -3.42
CA VAL A 4 12.44 5.46 -4.00
C VAL A 4 12.83 6.59 -4.93
N LYS A 5 12.25 6.58 -6.14
CA LYS A 5 12.39 7.65 -7.12
C LYS A 5 11.03 8.20 -7.54
N PHE A 6 10.89 9.52 -7.47
CA PHE A 6 9.74 10.23 -8.01
C PHE A 6 9.93 10.50 -9.49
N TYR A 7 8.94 10.10 -10.30
CA TYR A 7 8.92 10.32 -11.74
C TYR A 7 8.00 11.49 -12.09
N THR A 8 8.53 12.40 -12.92
CA THR A 8 7.87 13.65 -13.34
C THR A 8 7.66 13.70 -14.86
N GLY A 9 6.90 14.67 -15.35
CA GLY A 9 6.50 14.81 -16.76
C GLY A 9 5.11 14.26 -17.06
N GLU A 10 4.80 14.00 -18.32
CA GLU A 10 3.52 13.37 -18.71
C GLU A 10 3.48 11.90 -18.26
N TYR A 11 2.30 11.34 -17.99
CA TYR A 11 2.16 9.96 -17.47
C TYR A 11 2.96 8.92 -18.26
N SER A 12 2.88 8.97 -19.59
CA SER A 12 3.64 8.04 -20.44
C SER A 12 5.16 8.19 -20.32
N THR A 13 5.65 9.40 -20.04
CA THR A 13 7.09 9.67 -19.84
C THR A 13 7.55 9.08 -18.50
N ARG A 14 6.74 9.23 -17.45
CA ARG A 14 7.02 8.65 -16.13
C ARG A 14 7.12 7.14 -16.17
N GLN A 15 6.13 6.49 -16.80
CA GLN A 15 6.08 5.04 -16.94
C GLN A 15 7.28 4.52 -17.74
N ARG A 16 7.65 5.20 -18.85
CA ARG A 16 8.83 4.83 -19.63
C ARG A 16 10.14 4.98 -18.84
N ALA A 17 10.28 6.04 -18.06
CA ALA A 17 11.43 6.24 -17.21
C ALA A 17 11.51 5.16 -16.10
N ALA A 18 10.39 4.82 -15.48
CA ALA A 18 10.32 3.73 -14.50
C ALA A 18 10.69 2.37 -15.13
N ASN A 19 10.29 2.11 -16.38
CA ASN A 19 10.70 0.91 -17.11
C ASN A 19 12.21 0.89 -17.40
N GLN A 20 12.77 2.03 -17.81
CA GLN A 20 14.20 2.17 -18.11
C GLN A 20 15.05 1.93 -16.86
N ASP A 21 14.61 2.44 -15.71
CA ASP A 21 15.25 2.24 -14.42
C ASP A 21 14.98 0.86 -13.80
N LYS A 22 14.16 0.03 -14.45
CA LYS A 22 13.78 -1.32 -14.00
C LYS A 22 13.22 -1.33 -12.57
N CYS A 23 12.28 -0.42 -12.29
CA CYS A 23 11.60 -0.41 -11.00
C CYS A 23 10.98 -1.78 -10.66
N THR A 24 11.10 -2.20 -9.41
CA THR A 24 10.44 -3.38 -8.84
C THR A 24 8.92 -3.22 -8.90
N ALA A 25 8.43 -2.03 -8.54
CA ALA A 25 7.01 -1.69 -8.56
C ALA A 25 6.81 -0.20 -8.87
N TYR A 26 5.61 0.15 -9.35
CA TYR A 26 5.22 1.53 -9.66
C TYR A 26 3.90 1.92 -8.99
N VAL A 27 3.88 3.08 -8.36
CA VAL A 27 2.69 3.64 -7.70
C VAL A 27 2.37 4.99 -8.31
N GLU A 28 1.15 5.12 -8.83
CA GLU A 28 0.53 6.41 -9.14
C GLU A 28 -0.43 6.77 -8.00
N HIS A 29 -0.20 7.86 -7.28
CA HIS A 29 -1.08 8.27 -6.18
C HIS A 29 -2.02 9.38 -6.61
N HIS A 30 -3.31 9.13 -6.48
CA HIS A 30 -4.40 10.10 -6.61
C HIS A 30 -5.24 10.12 -5.32
N PHE A 31 -6.18 11.05 -5.24
CA PHE A 31 -7.37 10.88 -4.41
C PHE A 31 -8.62 10.97 -5.27
N ASN A 32 -9.69 10.35 -4.81
CA ASN A 32 -10.96 10.41 -5.52
C ASN A 32 -11.67 11.74 -5.25
N ALA A 33 -12.56 12.14 -6.15
CA ALA A 33 -13.43 13.29 -5.96
C ALA A 33 -14.72 13.10 -6.78
N ALA A 34 -15.88 13.30 -6.15
CA ALA A 34 -17.17 13.23 -6.82
C ALA A 34 -18.21 14.12 -6.11
N THR A 35 -18.88 13.57 -5.11
CA THR A 35 -19.85 14.28 -4.26
C THR A 35 -19.32 14.38 -2.83
N ALA A 36 -20.00 15.16 -1.98
CA ALA A 36 -19.67 15.26 -0.56
C ALA A 36 -19.94 13.98 0.24
N THR A 37 -20.66 13.01 -0.34
CA THR A 37 -21.06 11.76 0.33
C THR A 37 -20.39 10.51 -0.25
N ALA A 38 -19.68 10.63 -1.38
CA ALA A 38 -18.91 9.52 -1.93
C ALA A 38 -17.80 9.13 -0.94
N ASN A 39 -17.61 7.83 -0.68
CA ASN A 39 -16.86 7.40 0.50
C ASN A 39 -16.14 6.05 0.38
N TYR A 40 -15.92 5.51 -0.82
CA TYR A 40 -15.27 4.20 -0.96
C TYR A 40 -13.78 4.31 -1.30
N VAL A 41 -13.02 3.26 -0.99
CA VAL A 41 -11.66 3.05 -1.50
C VAL A 41 -11.70 2.28 -2.82
N VAL A 42 -10.83 2.65 -3.76
CA VAL A 42 -10.58 1.83 -4.94
C VAL A 42 -9.13 1.94 -5.41
N VAL A 43 -8.62 0.87 -6.01
CA VAL A 43 -7.36 0.85 -6.74
C VAL A 43 -7.64 0.62 -8.22
N ILE A 44 -7.02 1.43 -9.06
CA ILE A 44 -7.10 1.30 -10.51
C ILE A 44 -5.88 0.51 -11.00
N THR A 45 -6.10 -0.41 -11.93
CA THR A 45 -5.03 -1.15 -12.62
C THR A 45 -5.09 -0.91 -14.12
N GLY A 46 -3.97 -0.99 -14.82
CA GLY A 46 -3.96 -1.00 -16.29
C GLY A 46 -4.75 -2.19 -16.87
N ALA A 47 -5.26 -2.06 -18.08
CA ALA A 47 -5.95 -3.17 -18.78
C ALA A 47 -5.07 -4.42 -18.92
N ASN A 48 -3.76 -4.20 -19.03
CA ASN A 48 -2.70 -5.20 -19.15
C ASN A 48 -2.07 -5.59 -17.80
N ALA A 49 -2.71 -5.26 -16.67
CA ALA A 49 -2.15 -5.51 -15.34
C ALA A 49 -1.96 -7.01 -15.05
N SER A 50 -0.80 -7.35 -14.50
CA SER A 50 -0.44 -8.69 -14.04
C SER A 50 -1.33 -9.14 -12.87
N SER A 51 -1.28 -10.44 -12.56
CA SER A 51 -1.88 -10.99 -11.34
C SER A 51 -1.30 -10.35 -10.07
N THR A 52 0.00 -10.07 -10.05
CA THR A 52 0.67 -9.36 -8.94
C THR A 52 0.07 -7.98 -8.72
N SER A 53 -0.07 -7.14 -9.76
CA SER A 53 -0.68 -5.80 -9.62
C SER A 53 -2.10 -5.87 -9.07
N LYS A 54 -2.90 -6.83 -9.56
CA LYS A 54 -4.30 -6.97 -9.11
C LYS A 54 -4.37 -7.44 -7.66
N THR A 55 -3.54 -8.40 -7.26
CA THR A 55 -3.54 -8.96 -5.90
C THR A 55 -3.01 -7.92 -4.91
N TRP A 56 -1.90 -7.25 -5.24
CA TRP A 56 -1.36 -6.13 -4.46
C TRP A 56 -2.39 -5.01 -4.29
N GLY A 57 -3.02 -4.58 -5.39
CA GLY A 57 -4.06 -3.55 -5.34
C GLY A 57 -5.27 -3.94 -4.47
N ARG A 58 -5.68 -5.22 -4.48
CA ARG A 58 -6.74 -5.73 -3.59
C ARG A 58 -6.33 -5.67 -2.13
N SER A 59 -5.11 -6.12 -1.82
CA SER A 59 -4.57 -6.07 -0.45
C SER A 59 -4.51 -4.62 0.05
N TYR A 60 -3.97 -3.71 -0.75
CA TYR A 60 -3.95 -2.28 -0.42
C TYR A 60 -5.35 -1.73 -0.18
N ALA A 61 -6.31 -1.97 -1.08
CA ALA A 61 -7.68 -1.47 -0.94
C ALA A 61 -8.36 -2.03 0.32
N GLN A 62 -8.13 -3.32 0.64
CA GLN A 62 -8.65 -3.94 1.86
C GLN A 62 -8.06 -3.28 3.11
N ARG A 63 -6.73 -3.08 3.15
CA ARG A 63 -6.06 -2.41 4.28
C ARG A 63 -6.56 -0.98 4.51
N ILE A 64 -6.79 -0.21 3.45
CA ILE A 64 -7.41 1.13 3.58
C ILE A 64 -8.86 1.04 4.07
N SER A 65 -9.64 0.09 3.54
CA SER A 65 -11.01 -0.17 4.00
C SER A 65 -11.04 -0.45 5.50
N ASP A 66 -10.12 -1.28 6.00
CA ASP A 66 -10.04 -1.66 7.40
C ASP A 66 -9.50 -0.53 8.29
N GLU A 67 -8.50 0.22 7.83
CA GLU A 67 -7.89 1.32 8.59
C GLU A 67 -8.86 2.51 8.75
N PHE A 68 -9.53 2.91 7.67
CA PHE A 68 -10.39 4.09 7.64
C PHE A 68 -11.89 3.76 7.76
N LYS A 69 -12.24 2.48 7.88
CA LYS A 69 -13.62 1.98 7.96
C LYS A 69 -14.49 2.48 6.79
N VAL A 70 -13.91 2.44 5.58
CA VAL A 70 -14.56 2.89 4.33
C VAL A 70 -14.92 1.70 3.46
N PRO A 71 -16.08 1.69 2.77
CA PRO A 71 -16.45 0.59 1.88
C PRO A 71 -15.46 0.43 0.72
N MET A 72 -15.29 -0.80 0.22
CA MET A 72 -14.55 -1.05 -1.02
C MET A 72 -15.43 -0.82 -2.26
N GLY A 73 -14.90 -0.06 -3.23
CA GLY A 73 -15.49 0.09 -4.55
C GLY A 73 -15.02 -0.97 -5.55
N GLY A 74 -15.57 -0.89 -6.77
CA GLY A 74 -15.19 -1.80 -7.86
C GLY A 74 -15.49 -3.27 -7.57
N SER A 75 -14.78 -4.17 -8.25
CA SER A 75 -14.81 -5.60 -7.92
C SER A 75 -13.76 -5.85 -6.86
N ARG A 76 -14.16 -6.02 -5.59
CA ARG A 76 -13.28 -6.22 -4.41
C ARG A 76 -12.10 -5.23 -4.38
N GLY A 77 -12.38 -3.93 -4.44
CA GLY A 77 -11.37 -2.87 -4.38
C GLY A 77 -10.65 -2.55 -5.69
N ILE A 78 -10.97 -3.22 -6.80
CA ILE A 78 -10.29 -3.01 -8.10
C ILE A 78 -11.23 -2.46 -9.17
N LEU A 79 -10.76 -1.44 -9.88
CA LEU A 79 -11.26 -1.04 -11.20
C LEU A 79 -10.18 -1.23 -12.26
N VAL A 80 -10.51 -1.94 -13.33
CA VAL A 80 -9.58 -2.18 -14.43
C VAL A 80 -9.78 -1.09 -15.48
N GLY A 81 -8.69 -0.42 -15.86
CA GLY A 81 -8.66 0.52 -16.98
C GLY A 81 -8.89 -0.19 -18.32
N GLY A 82 -9.09 0.58 -19.40
CA GLY A 82 -9.27 0.05 -20.75
C GLY A 82 -10.48 0.68 -21.43
N TRP A 83 -11.09 -0.03 -22.38
CA TRP A 83 -12.37 0.37 -22.97
C TRP A 83 -13.43 0.48 -21.87
N ASN A 84 -14.06 1.66 -21.73
CA ASN A 84 -14.97 2.01 -20.61
C ASN A 84 -14.36 1.92 -19.19
N GLY A 85 -13.04 1.81 -19.05
CA GLY A 85 -12.34 1.77 -17.76
C GLY A 85 -11.76 3.13 -17.35
N ARG A 86 -11.47 3.30 -16.05
CA ARG A 86 -10.86 4.51 -15.48
C ARG A 86 -9.33 4.40 -15.45
N GLY A 87 -8.60 5.51 -15.59
CA GLY A 87 -7.17 5.62 -15.28
C GLY A 87 -6.19 4.78 -16.13
N ASN A 88 -6.61 4.19 -17.26
CA ASN A 88 -5.74 3.31 -18.05
C ASN A 88 -4.44 4.01 -18.53
N ASN A 89 -4.51 5.29 -18.87
CA ASN A 89 -3.34 6.05 -19.35
C ASN A 89 -2.28 6.26 -18.27
N ASN A 90 -2.62 6.13 -16.99
CA ASN A 90 -1.70 6.29 -15.88
C ASN A 90 -0.79 5.05 -15.71
N LEU A 91 -1.18 3.89 -16.23
CA LEU A 91 -0.48 2.63 -15.97
C LEU A 91 -0.19 1.77 -17.22
N LYS A 92 -0.88 1.99 -18.35
CA LYS A 92 -0.82 1.05 -19.49
C LYS A 92 0.57 0.83 -20.11
N TYR A 93 1.53 1.73 -19.88
CA TYR A 93 2.89 1.63 -20.40
C TYR A 93 3.90 1.06 -19.39
N THR A 94 3.50 0.69 -18.17
CA THR A 94 4.40 0.07 -17.19
C THR A 94 4.72 -1.38 -17.56
N HIS A 95 5.95 -1.82 -17.32
CA HIS A 95 6.40 -3.21 -17.51
C HIS A 95 6.54 -3.98 -16.18
N MET A 96 6.55 -3.27 -15.06
CA MET A 96 6.56 -3.82 -13.70
C MET A 96 5.15 -3.84 -13.10
N PRO A 97 4.92 -4.55 -11.98
CA PRO A 97 3.71 -4.42 -11.19
C PRO A 97 3.41 -2.95 -10.84
N ALA A 98 2.19 -2.53 -11.12
CA ALA A 98 1.80 -1.12 -11.05
C ALA A 98 0.34 -0.95 -10.63
N ILE A 99 0.09 0.00 -9.74
CA ILE A 99 -1.24 0.35 -9.23
C ILE A 99 -1.42 1.87 -9.17
N LEU A 100 -2.66 2.31 -9.33
CA LEU A 100 -3.08 3.69 -9.11
C LEU A 100 -4.01 3.72 -7.91
N LEU A 101 -3.65 4.52 -6.92
CA LEU A 101 -4.34 4.61 -5.64
C LEU A 101 -5.43 5.69 -5.68
N GLU A 102 -6.65 5.35 -5.30
CA GLU A 102 -7.71 6.31 -4.96
C GLU A 102 -8.27 5.94 -3.57
N PRO A 103 -7.49 6.16 -2.50
CA PRO A 103 -7.79 5.60 -1.17
C PRO A 103 -8.98 6.26 -0.48
N LEU A 104 -9.19 7.55 -0.73
CA LEU A 104 -10.20 8.39 -0.07
C LEU A 104 -10.73 9.46 -1.04
N PHE A 105 -11.90 10.02 -0.74
CA PHE A 105 -12.53 11.12 -1.47
C PHE A 105 -12.19 12.48 -0.84
N VAL A 106 -11.41 13.31 -1.52
CA VAL A 106 -11.09 14.68 -1.03
C VAL A 106 -12.29 15.63 -1.08
N SER A 107 -13.36 15.25 -1.79
CA SER A 107 -14.63 15.97 -1.79
C SER A 107 -15.52 15.64 -0.58
N ASN A 108 -15.26 14.55 0.14
CA ASN A 108 -16.00 14.15 1.33
C ASN A 108 -15.39 14.81 2.57
N PRO A 109 -16.15 15.60 3.36
CA PRO A 109 -15.60 16.36 4.49
C PRO A 109 -14.84 15.51 5.52
N THR A 110 -15.39 14.35 5.90
CA THR A 110 -14.77 13.46 6.89
C THR A 110 -13.47 12.85 6.35
N GLN A 111 -13.48 12.39 5.10
CA GLN A 111 -12.29 11.79 4.51
C GLN A 111 -11.22 12.84 4.19
N ALA A 112 -11.63 14.04 3.80
CA ALA A 112 -10.74 15.17 3.60
C ALA A 112 -10.07 15.59 4.92
N GLU A 113 -10.76 15.52 6.06
CA GLU A 113 -10.13 15.73 7.37
C GLU A 113 -9.00 14.73 7.62
N TRP A 114 -9.21 13.44 7.36
CA TRP A 114 -8.15 12.44 7.45
C TRP A 114 -6.98 12.74 6.51
N VAL A 115 -7.26 13.08 5.24
CA VAL A 115 -6.23 13.45 4.26
C VAL A 115 -5.41 14.67 4.69
N ARG A 116 -6.05 15.66 5.34
CA ARG A 116 -5.37 16.87 5.83
C ARG A 116 -4.61 16.65 7.14
N SER A 117 -5.06 15.70 7.97
CA SER A 117 -4.46 15.41 9.27
C SER A 117 -3.13 14.67 9.13
N GLU A 118 -2.21 14.95 10.05
CA GLU A 118 -0.93 14.24 10.11
C GLU A 118 -1.13 12.74 10.39
N GLU A 119 -2.05 12.39 11.29
CA GLU A 119 -2.39 11.00 11.62
C GLU A 119 -2.88 10.24 10.39
N GLY A 120 -3.85 10.78 9.65
CA GLY A 120 -4.38 10.15 8.45
C GLY A 120 -3.33 10.03 7.35
N GLN A 121 -2.45 11.01 7.18
CA GLN A 121 -1.31 10.92 6.25
C GLN A 121 -0.32 9.83 6.65
N ASN A 122 -0.02 9.68 7.95
CA ASN A 122 0.86 8.63 8.45
C ASN A 122 0.24 7.24 8.24
N LYS A 123 -1.06 7.09 8.50
CA LYS A 123 -1.81 5.84 8.26
C LYS A 123 -1.83 5.46 6.78
N LEU A 124 -2.15 6.41 5.89
CA LEU A 124 -2.11 6.19 4.43
C LEU A 124 -0.71 5.75 3.96
N ALA A 125 0.33 6.42 4.46
CA ALA A 125 1.71 6.12 4.11
C ALA A 125 2.14 4.74 4.62
N LYS A 126 1.79 4.40 5.87
CA LYS A 126 2.09 3.10 6.46
C LYS A 126 1.39 1.97 5.70
N VAL A 127 0.09 2.10 5.41
CA VAL A 127 -0.64 1.08 4.63
C VAL A 127 0.00 0.86 3.26
N LEU A 128 0.44 1.94 2.58
CA LEU A 128 1.14 1.81 1.31
C LEU A 128 2.49 1.11 1.48
N ALA A 129 3.32 1.55 2.43
CA ALA A 129 4.63 0.98 2.69
C ALA A 129 4.55 -0.51 3.06
N ASP A 130 3.68 -0.88 4.00
CA ASP A 130 3.47 -2.26 4.44
C ASP A 130 3.03 -3.14 3.26
N SER A 131 2.13 -2.63 2.39
CA SER A 131 1.71 -3.38 1.20
C SER A 131 2.84 -3.57 0.18
N ILE A 132 3.75 -2.59 0.05
CA ILE A 132 4.93 -2.71 -0.81
C ILE A 132 5.89 -3.73 -0.22
N ILE A 133 6.12 -3.69 1.10
CA ILE A 133 7.01 -4.61 1.78
C ILE A 133 6.53 -6.06 1.66
N GLU A 134 5.22 -6.29 1.85
CA GLU A 134 4.61 -7.60 1.73
C GLU A 134 4.75 -8.19 0.31
N TYR A 135 4.49 -7.39 -0.73
CA TYR A 135 4.46 -7.89 -2.12
C TYR A 135 5.84 -7.89 -2.79
N PHE A 136 6.79 -7.11 -2.27
CA PHE A 136 8.12 -6.96 -2.84
C PHE A 136 9.23 -7.09 -1.79
N PRO A 137 9.27 -8.18 -0.99
CA PRO A 137 10.13 -8.31 0.19
C PRO A 137 11.63 -8.25 -0.13
N GLY A 138 12.02 -8.53 -1.38
CA GLY A 138 13.41 -8.38 -1.86
C GLY A 138 13.88 -6.93 -1.98
N GLY A 139 12.99 -5.95 -1.85
CA GLY A 139 13.32 -4.53 -2.01
C GLY A 139 13.52 -4.11 -3.47
N GLY A 140 14.47 -3.20 -3.67
CA GLY A 140 14.79 -2.62 -4.97
C GLY A 140 14.18 -1.23 -5.17
N LEU A 141 14.11 -0.80 -6.44
CA LEU A 141 13.68 0.54 -6.80
C LEU A 141 12.15 0.62 -6.92
N ILE A 142 11.53 1.44 -6.08
CA ILE A 142 10.10 1.74 -6.15
C ILE A 142 9.90 3.07 -6.87
N GLY A 143 9.09 3.05 -7.93
CA GLY A 143 8.76 4.23 -8.71
C GLY A 143 7.49 4.91 -8.20
N PHE A 144 7.63 6.14 -7.71
CA PHE A 144 6.49 6.94 -7.27
C PHE A 144 6.10 7.99 -8.29
N SER A 145 4.81 8.27 -8.35
CA SER A 145 4.27 9.29 -9.20
C SER A 145 3.08 9.98 -8.54
N VAL A 146 3.20 11.30 -8.43
CA VAL A 146 2.15 12.16 -7.88
C VAL A 146 1.16 12.49 -8.99
N GLY A 147 -0.08 12.02 -8.84
CA GLY A 147 -1.19 12.35 -9.71
C GLY A 147 -1.38 13.87 -9.81
N HIS A 148 -1.70 14.35 -11.01
CA HIS A 148 -1.92 15.78 -11.29
C HIS A 148 -0.74 16.74 -11.08
N LYS A 149 0.32 16.42 -10.34
CA LYS A 149 1.52 17.28 -10.18
C LYS A 149 2.54 17.04 -11.30
N TYR A 150 3.53 17.92 -11.48
CA TYR A 150 4.73 17.69 -12.31
C TYR A 150 4.56 17.41 -13.81
N LYS A 151 3.39 17.65 -14.40
CA LYS A 151 3.21 17.56 -15.86
C LYS A 151 3.89 18.74 -16.55
N THR A 152 4.69 18.49 -17.57
CA THR A 152 5.38 19.55 -18.31
C THR A 152 4.39 20.43 -19.08
N ARG A 153 3.33 19.84 -19.66
CA ARG A 153 2.32 20.58 -20.44
C ARG A 153 1.24 21.25 -19.58
N ARG A 154 1.09 20.80 -18.34
CA ARG A 154 0.11 21.33 -17.38
C ARG A 154 0.77 21.52 -16.02
N PRO A 155 1.74 22.45 -15.89
CA PRO A 155 2.55 22.60 -14.67
C PRO A 155 1.74 23.02 -13.44
N HIS A 156 0.59 23.64 -13.66
CA HIS A 156 -0.36 24.08 -12.63
C HIS A 156 -1.51 23.09 -12.38
N ASP A 157 -1.51 21.91 -13.02
CA ASP A 157 -2.43 20.84 -12.62
C ASP A 157 -2.12 20.45 -11.16
N ARG A 158 -3.19 20.32 -10.38
CA ARG A 158 -3.16 20.03 -8.94
C ARG A 158 -4.29 19.09 -8.52
N GLY A 159 -5.08 18.61 -9.48
CA GLY A 159 -6.21 17.72 -9.22
C GLY A 159 -7.36 18.46 -8.56
N ALA A 160 -8.17 17.73 -7.80
CA ALA A 160 -9.32 18.29 -7.10
C ALA A 160 -8.89 19.18 -5.91
N ALA A 161 -9.71 20.19 -5.60
CA ALA A 161 -9.59 20.91 -4.33
C ALA A 161 -10.02 19.99 -3.18
N VAL A 162 -9.28 20.02 -2.07
CA VAL A 162 -9.63 19.24 -0.88
C VAL A 162 -10.59 20.04 0.00
N TYR A 163 -11.64 19.39 0.50
CA TYR A 163 -12.54 20.01 1.45
C TYR A 163 -11.76 20.46 2.71
N GLY A 164 -11.88 21.74 3.06
CA GLY A 164 -11.13 22.34 4.17
C GLY A 164 -9.73 22.86 3.80
N GLY A 165 -9.34 22.82 2.51
CA GLY A 165 -8.15 23.52 1.99
C GLY A 165 -7.08 22.58 1.42
N GLY A 166 -6.25 23.13 0.53
CA GLY A 166 -5.21 22.41 -0.20
C GLY A 166 -5.72 21.71 -1.47
N THR A 167 -4.86 20.91 -2.09
CA THR A 167 -5.15 20.21 -3.35
C THR A 167 -4.81 18.72 -3.25
N GLU A 168 -5.51 17.90 -4.04
CA GLU A 168 -5.29 16.46 -4.15
C GLU A 168 -3.81 16.13 -4.32
N ALA A 169 -3.16 16.81 -5.27
CA ALA A 169 -1.78 16.54 -5.64
C ALA A 169 -0.78 16.87 -4.50
N ASP A 170 -1.07 17.88 -3.68
CA ASP A 170 -0.20 18.26 -2.58
C ASP A 170 -0.26 17.22 -1.45
N TYR A 171 -1.46 16.75 -1.10
CA TYR A 171 -1.59 15.70 -0.09
C TYR A 171 -1.11 14.33 -0.58
N ALA A 172 -1.30 14.01 -1.86
CA ALA A 172 -0.78 12.76 -2.43
C ALA A 172 0.76 12.72 -2.37
N GLU A 173 1.41 13.86 -2.62
CA GLU A 173 2.87 13.98 -2.45
C GLU A 173 3.29 13.80 -1.00
N ILE A 174 2.62 14.42 -0.03
CA ILE A 174 2.94 14.25 1.39
C ILE A 174 2.88 12.78 1.80
N VAL A 175 1.84 12.06 1.39
CA VAL A 175 1.70 10.62 1.67
C VAL A 175 2.83 9.83 1.02
N LEU A 176 3.19 10.12 -0.24
CA LEU A 176 4.28 9.44 -0.92
C LEU A 176 5.65 9.74 -0.31
N GLU A 177 5.92 10.96 0.15
CA GLU A 177 7.17 11.29 0.84
C GLU A 177 7.28 10.59 2.20
N LYS A 178 6.17 10.52 2.96
CA LYS A 178 6.12 9.72 4.20
C LYS A 178 6.33 8.22 3.91
N THR A 179 5.72 7.71 2.85
CA THR A 179 5.90 6.31 2.42
C THR A 179 7.36 6.05 2.03
N LYS A 180 7.97 6.99 1.30
CA LYS A 180 9.38 6.93 0.91
C LYS A 180 10.28 6.80 2.14
N ASN A 181 10.06 7.63 3.15
CA ASN A 181 10.85 7.59 4.38
C ASN A 181 10.73 6.21 5.04
N ILE A 182 9.51 5.67 5.20
CA ILE A 182 9.30 4.33 5.78
C ILE A 182 10.07 3.25 4.99
N LEU A 183 9.99 3.28 3.66
CA LEU A 183 10.64 2.28 2.82
C LEU A 183 12.17 2.38 2.84
N GLU A 184 12.73 3.58 2.73
CA GLU A 184 14.19 3.78 2.68
C GLU A 184 14.85 3.57 4.05
N THR A 185 14.11 3.68 5.15
CA THR A 185 14.59 3.32 6.50
C THR A 185 14.15 1.93 6.94
N TYR A 186 13.45 1.17 6.09
CA TYR A 186 13.01 -0.17 6.45
C TYR A 186 14.20 -1.11 6.58
N ASP A 187 14.43 -1.58 7.80
CA ASP A 187 15.35 -2.66 8.11
C ASP A 187 14.55 -3.90 8.54
N PRO A 188 14.55 -4.99 7.74
CA PRO A 188 13.85 -6.22 8.10
C PRO A 188 14.38 -6.85 9.40
N ALA A 189 15.59 -6.52 9.85
CA ALA A 189 16.14 -6.97 11.13
C ALA A 189 15.59 -6.17 12.32
N GLN A 190 15.24 -4.89 12.14
CA GLN A 190 14.69 -4.05 13.22
C GLN A 190 13.19 -4.26 13.47
N GLN A 191 12.49 -4.96 12.58
CA GLN A 191 11.09 -5.31 12.79
C GLN A 191 10.89 -6.28 13.97
N TYR A 192 11.96 -6.92 14.45
CA TYR A 192 11.97 -7.80 15.62
C TYR A 192 12.43 -7.12 16.93
N ASP A 193 12.92 -5.87 16.89
CA ASP A 193 13.57 -5.22 18.05
C ASP A 193 12.84 -3.97 18.59
N HIS A 194 11.79 -3.49 17.92
CA HIS A 194 11.09 -2.26 18.32
C HIS A 194 9.56 -2.42 18.29
N ALA A 195 9.02 -3.07 19.32
CA ALA A 195 7.69 -2.72 19.79
C ALA A 195 7.73 -1.29 20.38
N PRO A 196 6.81 -0.39 20.03
CA PRO A 196 6.82 0.97 20.53
C PRO A 196 6.50 1.01 22.03
N ASP A 197 7.33 1.70 22.80
CA ASP A 197 7.30 1.82 24.27
C ASP A 197 6.00 2.39 24.90
N ASN A 198 4.94 2.66 24.14
CA ASN A 198 3.73 3.27 24.72
C ASN A 198 2.47 2.95 23.90
N LEU A 199 1.93 1.74 24.04
CA LEU A 199 0.49 1.47 23.96
C LEU A 199 0.18 0.38 25.00
N ASP A 200 -0.92 0.57 25.73
CA ASP A 200 -1.34 -0.25 26.86
C ASP A 200 -1.21 -1.76 26.59
N GLU A 201 -0.68 -2.48 27.58
CA GLU A 201 -0.33 -3.90 27.60
C GLU A 201 -1.39 -4.84 26.98
N GLU A 202 -1.33 -5.07 25.67
CA GLU A 202 -1.66 -6.38 25.13
C GLU A 202 -0.41 -7.24 25.28
N ILE A 203 -0.38 -8.02 26.36
CA ILE A 203 0.65 -9.02 26.65
C ILE A 203 0.88 -9.85 25.38
N TYR A 204 2.05 -9.70 24.77
CA TYR A 204 2.47 -10.58 23.69
C TYR A 204 2.54 -12.00 24.25
N MET A 205 1.56 -12.82 23.93
CA MET A 205 1.56 -14.23 24.29
C MET A 205 2.36 -14.98 23.22
N PRO A 206 3.48 -15.64 23.58
CA PRO A 206 4.17 -16.52 22.65
C PRO A 206 3.20 -17.58 22.12
N HIS A 207 3.28 -17.86 20.83
CA HIS A 207 2.41 -18.82 20.15
C HIS A 207 3.13 -19.48 18.98
N ILE A 208 2.68 -20.68 18.62
CA ILE A 208 3.09 -21.40 17.41
C ILE A 208 1.89 -21.45 16.47
N MET A 209 2.10 -20.99 15.23
CA MET A 209 1.08 -20.98 14.19
C MET A 209 1.48 -21.87 13.02
N VAL A 210 0.54 -22.71 12.56
CA VAL A 210 0.69 -23.49 11.33
C VAL A 210 -0.19 -22.87 10.24
N VAL A 211 0.46 -22.53 9.13
CA VAL A 211 -0.18 -21.87 7.97
C VAL A 211 -0.08 -22.77 6.75
N LYS A 212 -1.19 -22.96 6.05
CA LYS A 212 -1.25 -23.66 4.75
C LYS A 212 -1.93 -22.77 3.72
N ASP A 213 -1.30 -22.58 2.56
CA ASP A 213 -1.85 -21.77 1.47
C ASP A 213 -2.25 -20.34 1.92
N ASN A 214 -1.43 -19.73 2.78
CA ASN A 214 -1.66 -18.45 3.44
C ASN A 214 -2.93 -18.39 4.33
N GLN A 215 -3.47 -19.54 4.70
CA GLN A 215 -4.55 -19.65 5.67
C GLN A 215 -4.01 -20.28 6.96
N GLU A 216 -4.27 -19.62 8.09
CA GLU A 216 -4.07 -20.21 9.41
C GLU A 216 -4.92 -21.48 9.52
N ILE A 217 -4.28 -22.60 9.86
CA ILE A 217 -4.97 -23.88 10.08
C ILE A 217 -4.89 -24.36 11.52
N TRP A 218 -3.96 -23.82 12.31
CA TRP A 218 -3.83 -24.12 13.73
C TRP A 218 -2.99 -23.06 14.45
N LEU A 219 -3.39 -22.76 15.68
CA LEU A 219 -2.74 -21.83 16.60
C LEU A 219 -2.64 -22.48 17.98
N HIS A 220 -1.47 -22.40 18.60
CA HIS A 220 -1.23 -22.86 19.96
C HIS A 220 -0.51 -21.80 20.77
N THR A 221 -1.13 -21.42 21.87
CA THR A 221 -0.78 -20.24 22.67
C THR A 221 -0.27 -20.58 24.07
N ASP A 222 -0.18 -21.88 24.39
CA ASP A 222 0.35 -22.38 25.66
C ASP A 222 1.80 -22.83 25.43
N VAL A 223 2.62 -21.84 25.07
CA VAL A 223 4.05 -22.02 24.81
C VAL A 223 4.83 -20.95 25.52
N ASP A 224 6.03 -21.28 25.96
CA ASP A 224 6.97 -20.39 26.63
C ASP A 224 8.17 -20.10 25.70
N GLU A 225 8.95 -19.05 25.99
CA GLU A 225 10.20 -18.76 25.28
C GLU A 225 11.24 -19.88 25.42
N ASP A 226 11.13 -20.68 26.48
CA ASP A 226 12.01 -21.82 26.76
C ASP A 226 11.57 -23.15 26.10
N ASP A 227 10.42 -23.20 25.42
CA ASP A 227 9.95 -24.40 24.73
C ASP A 227 10.75 -24.69 23.44
N GLU A 228 11.18 -25.93 23.27
CA GLU A 228 11.84 -26.39 22.05
C GLU A 228 10.81 -26.94 21.05
N VAL A 229 10.84 -26.39 19.83
CA VAL A 229 9.92 -26.75 18.74
C VAL A 229 10.66 -27.53 17.67
N MET A 230 10.26 -28.79 17.44
CA MET A 230 10.90 -29.67 16.47
C MET A 230 9.88 -30.29 15.52
N TRP A 231 10.15 -30.21 14.23
CA TRP A 231 9.36 -30.90 13.21
C TRP A 231 10.02 -32.22 12.82
N ASP A 232 9.35 -33.33 13.10
CA ASP A 232 9.72 -34.65 12.60
C ASP A 232 9.15 -34.83 11.18
N GLU A 233 10.03 -34.69 10.19
CA GLU A 233 9.68 -34.78 8.78
C GLU A 233 9.19 -36.18 8.36
N GLU A 234 9.72 -37.22 8.99
CA GLU A 234 9.45 -38.61 8.62
C GLU A 234 8.06 -39.04 9.12
N ASN A 235 7.73 -38.69 10.37
CA ASN A 235 6.47 -39.05 10.98
C ASN A 235 5.39 -37.95 10.87
N ARG A 236 5.75 -36.77 10.38
CA ARG A 236 4.87 -35.59 10.23
C ARG A 236 4.28 -35.12 11.57
N ILE A 237 5.12 -35.08 12.60
CA ILE A 237 4.74 -34.70 13.96
C ILE A 237 5.49 -33.42 14.34
N LEU A 238 4.76 -32.44 14.88
CA LEU A 238 5.34 -31.28 15.56
C LEU A 238 5.48 -31.62 17.04
N TYR A 239 6.70 -31.62 17.56
CA TYR A 239 6.99 -31.72 18.99
C TYR A 239 7.18 -30.32 19.57
N ILE A 240 6.56 -30.10 20.72
CA ILE A 240 6.74 -28.92 21.56
C ILE A 240 7.14 -29.47 22.92
N THR A 241 8.37 -29.20 23.35
CA THR A 241 8.93 -29.77 24.58
C THR A 241 9.46 -28.68 25.48
N THR A 242 8.90 -28.61 26.69
CA THR A 242 9.38 -27.75 27.77
C THR A 242 10.62 -28.37 28.42
N ARG A 243 11.65 -27.55 28.65
CA ARG A 243 12.88 -27.97 29.33
C ARG A 243 12.77 -27.93 30.86
#